data_AF-A0A845HDA0-F1
#
_entry.id   AF-A0A845HDA0-F1
#
_cell.length_a   1.000
_cell.length_b   1.000
_cell.length_c   1.000
_cell.angle_alpha   90.00
_cell.angle_beta   90.00
_cell.angle_gamma   90.00
#
_symmetry.space_group_name_H-M   'P 1'
#
loop_
_entity.id
_entity.type
_entity.pdbx_description
1 polymer ?
#
loop_
_entity_poly.entity_id
_entity_poly.type
_entity_poly.pdbx_seq_one_letter_code
_entity_poly.pdbx_strand_id
1 'polypeptide(L)'
;MKPSQPIRANWGHGRLRPLESLANFSAAFCKLNGTSYAKFAKFIKNYLGIQEWPPASLDAAGVRKLCVLLDEPEDVIGSVIPPFAWQSSHPILSALQAAATHTADLYFCSECVAEGYHSALHEVPWMRSCAIHHVGLSRAPVAAVGGARFHRYCSALTTCLREAKTGWPQSPADDQADRIAHMMPLTEICDWMTQARSRLAELGDVLWVTGQLVGDMDVGTALGIMAALVPAPPRFGEVAIPHQALKLTIEHFESSILAPIEHAALAIGEICWLHRLTNLKFRRREIEPRLHYLNDWTARTHPTCKCAWSWSRYSGWSPLRAGDPPPWGSICPYEKLSQELRHAWQCDVSPVSGEYRLSRDEWLQLESLTQRLAEYALINKLAQDGGGYALEWKISSQLEQLLDALTAFQSELELKQGIAWLTGIEEGLPPWDSLPLSEGAQLGATPEQLFLTKWMPTAAA
;
A
#
# COMPACT_ATOMS: atom_id res chain seq x y z
N MET A 1 -39.79 14.52 26.38
CA MET A 1 -39.21 13.20 26.05
C MET A 1 -39.11 12.39 27.33
N LYS A 2 -39.66 11.17 27.39
CA LYS A 2 -39.45 10.28 28.54
C LYS A 2 -37.95 9.90 28.60
N PRO A 3 -37.27 9.99 29.75
CA PRO A 3 -35.91 9.50 29.87
C PRO A 3 -35.90 8.01 29.50
N SER A 4 -35.13 7.66 28.48
CA SER A 4 -34.95 6.27 28.07
C SER A 4 -34.34 5.52 29.24
N GLN A 5 -34.97 4.43 29.69
CA GLN A 5 -34.38 3.54 30.68
C GLN A 5 -32.96 3.13 30.24
N PRO A 6 -31.98 3.13 31.15
CA PRO A 6 -30.63 2.70 30.83
C PRO A 6 -30.65 1.24 30.36
N ILE A 7 -29.99 0.97 29.24
CA ILE A 7 -29.81 -0.41 28.75
C ILE A 7 -28.99 -1.16 29.79
N ARG A 8 -29.57 -2.18 30.43
CA ARG A 8 -28.79 -3.17 31.20
C ARG A 8 -28.23 -4.18 30.20
N ALA A 9 -26.91 -4.33 30.17
CA ALA A 9 -26.26 -5.30 29.30
C ALA A 9 -26.61 -6.73 29.76
N ASN A 10 -27.47 -7.41 29.02
CA ASN A 10 -27.69 -8.85 29.10
C ASN A 10 -26.54 -9.55 28.38
N TRP A 11 -25.37 -9.51 28.99
CA TRP A 11 -24.16 -10.19 28.57
C TRP A 11 -23.62 -10.96 29.77
N GLY A 12 -23.06 -12.14 29.54
CA GLY A 12 -22.45 -12.95 30.60
C GLY A 12 -21.04 -13.31 30.20
N HIS A 13 -20.20 -13.55 31.20
CA HIS A 13 -18.81 -13.97 31.05
C HIS A 13 -18.63 -15.11 30.04
N GLY A 14 -17.56 -15.04 29.23
CA GLY A 14 -17.15 -16.07 28.29
C GLY A 14 -18.03 -16.18 27.04
N ARG A 15 -18.94 -15.23 26.81
CA ARG A 15 -19.78 -15.22 25.59
C ARG A 15 -19.02 -14.71 24.38
N LEU A 16 -18.09 -13.78 24.60
CA LEU A 16 -17.25 -13.23 23.55
C LEU A 16 -16.14 -14.22 23.22
N ARG A 17 -15.98 -14.56 21.95
CA ARG A 17 -14.89 -15.43 21.50
C ARG A 17 -13.68 -14.61 21.06
N PRO A 18 -12.45 -15.14 21.21
CA PRO A 18 -11.29 -14.49 20.64
C PRO A 18 -11.48 -14.23 19.13
N LEU A 19 -10.98 -13.11 18.64
CA LEU A 19 -11.08 -12.66 17.25
C LEU A 19 -12.50 -12.67 16.68
N GLU A 20 -13.54 -12.65 17.53
CA GLU A 20 -14.92 -12.50 17.07
C GLU A 20 -15.10 -11.13 16.43
N SER A 21 -15.71 -11.07 15.25
CA SER A 21 -15.81 -9.81 14.54
C SER A 21 -16.70 -8.82 15.29
N LEU A 22 -16.38 -7.54 15.18
CA LEU A 22 -17.14 -6.48 15.81
C LEU A 22 -18.62 -6.49 15.37
N ALA A 23 -18.89 -6.88 14.12
CA ALA A 23 -20.25 -7.04 13.61
C ALA A 23 -21.00 -8.18 14.31
N ASN A 24 -20.34 -9.32 14.53
CA ASN A 24 -20.93 -10.46 15.23
C ASN A 24 -21.22 -10.14 16.70
N PHE A 25 -20.25 -9.54 17.40
CA PHE A 25 -20.44 -9.03 18.75
C PHE A 25 -21.64 -8.07 18.83
N SER A 26 -21.69 -7.08 17.92
CA SER A 26 -22.77 -6.08 17.88
C SER A 26 -24.13 -6.72 17.63
N ALA A 27 -24.20 -7.71 16.74
CA ALA A 27 -25.41 -8.45 16.42
C ALA A 27 -25.88 -9.31 17.60
N ALA A 28 -24.97 -10.05 18.25
CA ALA A 28 -25.27 -10.86 19.42
C ALA A 28 -25.76 -9.98 20.59
N PHE A 29 -25.07 -8.87 20.85
CA PHE A 29 -25.47 -7.91 21.89
C PHE A 29 -26.87 -7.36 21.62
N CYS A 30 -27.14 -6.90 20.39
CA CYS A 30 -28.46 -6.39 20.02
C CYS A 30 -29.57 -7.42 20.23
N LYS A 31 -29.31 -8.67 19.83
CA LYS A 31 -30.26 -9.77 19.96
C LYS A 31 -30.54 -10.14 21.42
N LEU A 32 -29.52 -10.28 22.26
CA LEU A 32 -29.66 -10.62 23.69
C LEU A 32 -30.36 -9.53 24.50
N ASN A 33 -30.20 -8.27 24.09
CA ASN A 33 -30.75 -7.11 24.78
C ASN A 33 -32.07 -6.59 24.18
N GLY A 34 -32.57 -7.21 23.11
CA GLY A 34 -33.78 -6.74 22.42
C GLY A 34 -33.69 -5.29 21.93
N THR A 35 -32.49 -4.87 21.50
CA THR A 35 -32.22 -3.47 21.10
C THR A 35 -31.88 -3.37 19.60
N SER A 36 -32.02 -2.17 19.04
CA SER A 36 -31.62 -1.90 17.66
C SER A 36 -30.16 -1.49 17.58
N TYR A 37 -29.52 -1.68 16.43
CA TYR A 37 -28.13 -1.25 16.20
C TYR A 37 -27.89 0.23 16.51
N ALA A 38 -28.83 1.11 16.16
CA ALA A 38 -28.73 2.54 16.46
C ALA A 38 -28.73 2.82 17.98
N LYS A 39 -29.57 2.12 18.75
CA LYS A 39 -29.61 2.24 20.21
C LYS A 39 -28.36 1.66 20.85
N PHE A 40 -27.89 0.51 20.37
CA PHE A 40 -26.64 -0.12 20.79
C PHE A 40 -25.44 0.81 20.52
N ALA A 41 -25.26 1.31 19.30
CA ALA A 41 -24.19 2.21 18.94
C ALA A 41 -24.21 3.48 19.82
N LYS A 42 -25.39 4.06 20.06
CA LYS A 42 -25.52 5.22 20.97
C LYS A 42 -25.11 4.88 22.40
N PHE A 43 -25.53 3.71 22.90
CA PHE A 43 -25.17 3.25 24.24
C PHE A 43 -23.66 3.06 24.39
N ILE A 44 -23.03 2.31 23.48
CA ILE A 44 -21.60 2.05 23.52
C ILE A 44 -20.79 3.35 23.37
N LYS A 45 -21.18 4.25 22.45
CA LYS A 45 -20.52 5.56 22.29
C LYS A 45 -20.54 6.38 23.58
N ASN A 46 -21.71 6.49 24.21
CA ASN A 46 -21.85 7.21 25.47
C ASN A 46 -21.06 6.56 26.61
N TYR A 47 -21.04 5.23 26.66
CA TYR A 47 -20.33 4.49 27.70
C TYR A 47 -18.80 4.62 27.57
N LEU A 48 -18.28 4.48 26.36
CA LEU A 48 -16.86 4.58 26.09
C LEU A 48 -16.36 6.03 26.06
N GLY A 49 -17.23 6.98 25.71
CA GLY A 49 -16.85 8.39 25.51
C GLY A 49 -16.22 8.65 24.14
N ILE A 50 -16.64 7.90 23.11
CA ILE A 50 -16.12 7.98 21.74
C ILE A 50 -17.13 8.67 20.81
N GLN A 51 -16.62 9.27 19.74
CA GLN A 51 -17.46 10.04 18.79
C GLN A 51 -18.28 9.13 17.87
N GLU A 52 -17.71 8.01 17.42
CA GLU A 52 -18.28 7.16 16.39
C GLU A 52 -18.19 5.66 16.75
N TRP A 53 -19.14 4.88 16.21
CA TRP A 53 -19.17 3.42 16.32
C TRP A 53 -19.53 2.84 14.94
N PRO A 54 -18.80 1.83 14.43
CA PRO A 54 -17.62 1.20 15.03
C PRO A 54 -16.44 2.19 15.13
N PRO A 55 -15.57 2.06 16.16
CA PRO A 55 -14.41 2.91 16.29
C PRO A 55 -13.31 2.47 15.32
N ALA A 56 -12.45 3.39 14.90
CA ALA A 56 -11.25 3.03 14.13
C ALA A 56 -10.23 2.27 15.01
N SER A 57 -10.15 2.60 16.29
CA SER A 57 -9.38 1.89 17.31
C SER A 57 -9.99 2.17 18.70
N LEU A 58 -9.72 1.31 19.68
CA LEU A 58 -9.96 1.62 21.09
C LEU A 58 -8.62 1.73 21.81
N ASP A 59 -8.52 2.76 22.65
CA ASP A 59 -7.41 2.88 23.58
C ASP A 59 -7.54 1.87 24.73
N ALA A 60 -6.47 1.72 25.51
CA ALA A 60 -6.45 0.78 26.64
C ALA A 60 -7.54 1.11 27.69
N ALA A 61 -7.94 2.37 27.82
CA ALA A 61 -9.04 2.76 28.70
C ALA A 61 -10.40 2.27 28.19
N GLY A 62 -10.66 2.41 26.89
CA GLY A 62 -11.86 1.90 26.22
C GLY A 62 -11.95 0.38 26.29
N VAL A 63 -10.84 -0.32 26.07
CA VAL A 63 -10.75 -1.78 26.24
C VAL A 63 -11.13 -2.18 27.67
N ARG A 64 -10.49 -1.60 28.70
CA ARG A 64 -10.82 -1.88 30.10
C ARG A 64 -12.28 -1.60 30.46
N LYS A 65 -12.85 -0.50 29.93
CA LYS A 65 -14.28 -0.21 30.11
C LYS A 65 -15.15 -1.32 29.52
N LEU A 66 -14.86 -1.79 28.32
CA LEU A 66 -15.60 -2.92 27.72
C LEU A 66 -15.42 -4.23 28.49
N CYS A 67 -14.23 -4.50 29.01
CA CYS A 67 -13.98 -5.68 29.88
C CYS A 67 -14.91 -5.66 31.09
N VAL A 68 -15.01 -4.52 31.78
CA VAL A 68 -15.91 -4.35 32.94
C VAL A 68 -17.39 -4.43 32.54
N LEU A 69 -17.76 -3.85 31.40
CA LEU A 69 -19.14 -3.86 30.92
C LEU A 69 -19.63 -5.27 30.56
N LEU A 70 -18.77 -6.06 29.93
CA LEU A 70 -19.10 -7.37 29.38
C LEU A 70 -18.68 -8.53 30.30
N ASP A 71 -17.90 -8.24 31.36
CA ASP A 71 -17.27 -9.25 32.20
C ASP A 71 -16.42 -10.24 31.36
N GLU A 72 -15.59 -9.69 30.47
CA GLU A 72 -14.74 -10.46 29.55
C GLU A 72 -13.26 -10.12 29.76
N PRO A 73 -12.33 -11.06 29.50
CA PRO A 73 -10.90 -10.81 29.53
C PRO A 73 -10.40 -9.73 28.54
N GLU A 74 -9.32 -9.05 28.90
CA GLU A 74 -8.75 -7.95 28.12
C GLU A 74 -8.20 -8.39 26.75
N ASP A 75 -7.59 -9.56 26.68
CA ASP A 75 -7.11 -10.18 25.43
C ASP A 75 -8.26 -10.53 24.48
N VAL A 76 -9.37 -11.06 25.01
CA VAL A 76 -10.57 -11.35 24.23
C VAL A 76 -11.18 -10.06 23.68
N ILE A 77 -11.40 -9.05 24.52
CA ILE A 77 -11.96 -7.76 24.09
C ILE A 77 -11.05 -7.07 23.06
N GLY A 78 -9.74 -7.08 23.32
CA GLY A 78 -8.74 -6.50 22.42
C GLY A 78 -8.76 -7.15 21.02
N SER A 79 -9.07 -8.44 20.95
CA SER A 79 -9.12 -9.20 19.69
C SER A 79 -10.38 -8.95 18.83
N VAL A 80 -11.45 -8.39 19.40
CA VAL A 80 -12.73 -8.13 18.67
C VAL A 80 -12.66 -6.89 17.78
N ILE A 81 -11.83 -5.93 18.17
CA ILE A 81 -11.45 -4.84 17.29
C ILE A 81 -10.52 -5.48 16.25
N PRO A 82 -10.78 -5.31 14.95
CA PRO A 82 -9.95 -5.93 13.94
C PRO A 82 -8.48 -5.62 14.24
N PRO A 83 -7.60 -6.64 14.39
CA PRO A 83 -6.17 -6.42 14.61
C PRO A 83 -5.56 -5.51 13.54
N PHE A 84 -6.24 -5.44 12.39
CA PHE A 84 -5.88 -4.77 11.13
C PHE A 84 -6.52 -3.39 10.95
N ALA A 85 -7.28 -2.89 11.95
CA ALA A 85 -7.79 -1.53 11.95
C ALA A 85 -6.66 -0.55 12.34
N TRP A 86 -5.68 -0.43 11.45
CA TRP A 86 -4.52 0.43 11.66
C TRP A 86 -4.83 1.84 11.17
N GLN A 87 -4.48 2.84 11.95
CA GLN A 87 -4.30 4.19 11.43
C GLN A 87 -2.81 4.35 11.18
N SER A 88 -2.39 4.27 9.93
CA SER A 88 -1.01 4.54 9.54
C SER A 88 -0.99 5.33 8.25
N SER A 89 -0.13 6.34 8.21
CA SER A 89 0.24 7.06 6.99
C SER A 89 1.24 6.27 6.14
N HIS A 90 1.75 5.13 6.64
CA HIS A 90 2.71 4.33 5.89
C HIS A 90 2.02 3.74 4.64
N PRO A 91 2.55 3.94 3.42
CA PRO A 91 1.90 3.51 2.18
C PRO A 91 1.49 2.04 2.17
N ILE A 92 2.37 1.14 2.63
CA ILE A 92 2.10 -0.31 2.74
C ILE A 92 0.88 -0.61 3.63
N LEU A 93 0.81 -0.02 4.83
CA LEU A 93 -0.30 -0.27 5.75
C LEU A 93 -1.59 0.38 5.24
N SER A 94 -1.48 1.55 4.61
CA SER A 94 -2.59 2.22 3.94
C SER A 94 -3.16 1.37 2.81
N ALA A 95 -2.33 0.68 2.02
CA ALA A 95 -2.78 -0.22 0.96
C ALA A 95 -3.57 -1.42 1.50
N LEU A 96 -3.06 -2.05 2.57
CA LEU A 96 -3.77 -3.13 3.27
C LEU A 96 -5.12 -2.67 3.83
N GLN A 97 -5.19 -1.43 4.32
CA GLN A 97 -6.40 -0.84 4.88
C GLN A 97 -7.40 -0.35 3.82
N ALA A 98 -6.93 0.23 2.71
CA ALA A 98 -7.78 0.74 1.64
C ALA A 98 -8.65 -0.39 1.07
N ALA A 99 -8.09 -1.59 0.93
CA ALA A 99 -8.84 -2.77 0.57
C ALA A 99 -9.92 -3.13 1.62
N ALA A 100 -9.69 -2.86 2.92
CA ALA A 100 -10.61 -3.22 4.02
C ALA A 100 -11.93 -2.45 3.97
N THR A 101 -12.03 -1.45 3.10
CA THR A 101 -13.26 -0.65 2.91
C THR A 101 -14.35 -1.36 2.08
N HIS A 102 -14.16 -2.64 1.69
CA HIS A 102 -15.18 -3.46 1.06
C HIS A 102 -16.39 -3.69 1.97
N THR A 103 -17.46 -2.97 1.66
CA THR A 103 -18.66 -2.83 2.49
C THR A 103 -19.94 -3.06 1.68
N ALA A 104 -19.77 -3.49 0.42
CA ALA A 104 -20.84 -3.99 -0.42
C ALA A 104 -21.15 -5.45 -0.12
N ASP A 105 -20.17 -6.23 0.35
CA ASP A 105 -20.31 -7.66 0.59
C ASP A 105 -19.84 -8.04 2.01
N LEU A 106 -20.53 -9.00 2.60
CA LEU A 106 -20.16 -9.74 3.80
C LEU A 106 -19.40 -10.99 3.36
N TYR A 107 -18.20 -11.18 3.87
CA TYR A 107 -17.40 -12.38 3.67
C TYR A 107 -17.49 -13.25 4.91
N PHE A 108 -17.74 -14.55 4.76
CA PHE A 108 -17.88 -15.44 5.90
C PHE A 108 -17.49 -16.88 5.58
N CYS A 109 -17.10 -17.63 6.60
CA CYS A 109 -16.93 -19.08 6.53
C CYS A 109 -18.25 -19.78 6.89
N SER A 110 -18.72 -20.70 6.05
CA SER A 110 -19.94 -21.47 6.30
C SER A 110 -19.88 -22.28 7.59
N GLU A 111 -18.73 -22.88 7.90
CA GLU A 111 -18.51 -23.66 9.11
C GLU A 111 -18.52 -22.78 10.36
N CYS A 112 -17.82 -21.65 10.36
CA CYS A 112 -17.90 -20.68 11.47
C CYS A 112 -19.33 -20.22 11.73
N VAL A 113 -20.08 -19.88 10.67
CA VAL A 113 -21.45 -19.37 10.81
C VAL A 113 -22.39 -20.48 11.31
N ALA A 114 -22.18 -21.74 10.93
CA ALA A 114 -22.89 -22.89 11.49
C ALA A 114 -22.61 -23.08 13.00
N GLU A 115 -21.42 -22.70 13.46
CA GLU A 115 -21.08 -22.62 14.89
C GLU A 115 -21.61 -21.35 15.57
N GLY A 116 -22.23 -20.46 14.82
CA GLY A 116 -22.74 -19.18 15.30
C GLY A 116 -21.63 -18.15 15.51
N TYR A 117 -20.48 -18.31 14.84
CA TYR A 117 -19.29 -17.47 14.91
C TYR A 117 -19.05 -16.73 13.60
N HIS A 118 -18.34 -15.61 13.70
CA HIS A 118 -17.78 -14.91 12.57
C HIS A 118 -16.52 -14.20 13.04
N SER A 119 -15.39 -14.50 12.39
CA SER A 119 -14.08 -13.97 12.76
C SER A 119 -13.86 -12.56 12.20
N ALA A 120 -13.17 -11.71 12.95
CA ALA A 120 -12.65 -10.43 12.46
C ALA A 120 -11.75 -10.59 11.24
N LEU A 121 -11.06 -11.75 11.11
CA LEU A 121 -10.23 -12.06 9.95
C LEU A 121 -11.03 -12.27 8.65
N HIS A 122 -12.31 -12.65 8.72
CA HIS A 122 -13.15 -12.74 7.53
C HIS A 122 -13.46 -11.36 6.93
N GLU A 123 -13.34 -10.30 7.73
CA GLU A 123 -13.53 -8.92 7.28
C GLU A 123 -12.27 -8.36 6.61
N VAL A 124 -11.20 -9.15 6.55
CA VAL A 124 -9.93 -8.74 5.96
C VAL A 124 -9.91 -9.07 4.46
N PRO A 125 -9.71 -8.08 3.57
CA PRO A 125 -9.84 -8.24 2.12
C PRO A 125 -8.92 -9.25 1.48
N TRP A 126 -7.72 -9.35 2.04
CA TRP A 126 -6.72 -10.26 1.54
C TRP A 126 -6.93 -11.69 2.03
N MET A 127 -7.93 -11.95 2.88
CA MET A 127 -8.25 -13.31 3.28
C MET A 127 -9.14 -13.96 2.22
N ARG A 128 -8.67 -15.07 1.63
CA ARG A 128 -9.43 -15.85 0.64
C ARG A 128 -10.14 -17.05 1.27
N SER A 129 -9.57 -17.60 2.34
CA SER A 129 -10.08 -18.78 3.04
C SER A 129 -10.07 -18.55 4.53
N CYS A 130 -10.97 -19.22 5.24
CA CYS A 130 -11.00 -19.22 6.70
C CYS A 130 -9.71 -19.81 7.26
N ALA A 131 -9.04 -19.09 8.17
CA ALA A 131 -7.85 -19.61 8.82
C ALA A 131 -8.11 -20.66 9.92
N ILE A 132 -9.38 -20.88 10.30
CA ILE A 132 -9.78 -21.99 11.19
C ILE A 132 -10.04 -23.26 10.37
N HIS A 133 -10.94 -23.15 9.38
CA HIS A 133 -11.48 -24.32 8.65
C HIS A 133 -10.77 -24.58 7.32
N HIS A 134 -9.89 -23.69 6.86
CA HIS A 134 -9.19 -23.76 5.57
C HIS A 134 -10.12 -23.82 4.34
N VAL A 135 -11.39 -23.45 4.48
CA VAL A 135 -12.38 -23.36 3.39
C VAL A 135 -12.48 -21.94 2.83
N GLY A 136 -12.74 -21.83 1.53
CA GLY A 136 -12.94 -20.53 0.86
C GLY A 136 -14.05 -19.69 1.51
N LEU A 137 -13.84 -18.39 1.62
CA LEU A 137 -14.85 -17.48 2.17
C LEU A 137 -16.00 -17.27 1.18
N SER A 138 -17.23 -17.49 1.67
CA SER A 138 -18.46 -17.19 0.97
C SER A 138 -18.77 -15.70 1.02
N ARG A 139 -19.52 -15.19 0.04
CA ARG A 139 -19.93 -13.79 -0.06
C ARG A 139 -21.45 -13.67 0.05
N ALA A 140 -21.93 -12.71 0.83
CA ALA A 140 -23.33 -12.32 0.88
C ALA A 140 -23.46 -10.81 0.61
N PRO A 141 -24.41 -10.38 -0.24
CA PRO A 141 -24.57 -8.96 -0.53
C PRO A 141 -25.08 -8.20 0.69
N VAL A 142 -24.47 -7.05 0.97
CA VAL A 142 -24.95 -6.08 1.95
C VAL A 142 -25.79 -5.05 1.21
N ALA A 143 -27.03 -4.83 1.68
CA ALA A 143 -27.94 -3.90 1.03
C ALA A 143 -27.29 -2.51 0.81
N ALA A 144 -27.48 -1.91 -0.36
CA ALA A 144 -26.89 -0.62 -0.68
C ALA A 144 -27.63 0.56 -0.01
N VAL A 145 -28.94 0.40 0.25
CA VAL A 145 -29.84 1.47 0.71
C VAL A 145 -30.33 1.21 2.14
N GLY A 146 -30.47 2.29 2.92
CA GLY A 146 -31.11 2.30 4.24
C GLY A 146 -30.15 2.31 5.43
N GLY A 147 -30.24 3.32 6.31
CA GLY A 147 -29.47 3.38 7.57
C GLY A 147 -27.95 3.54 7.42
N ALA A 148 -27.22 3.36 8.52
CA ALA A 148 -25.76 3.39 8.53
C ALA A 148 -25.19 2.07 7.95
N ARG A 149 -24.06 2.16 7.25
CA ARG A 149 -23.41 1.04 6.55
C ARG A 149 -23.13 -0.16 7.47
N PHE A 150 -22.53 0.09 8.64
CA PHE A 150 -22.26 -0.95 9.63
C PHE A 150 -23.53 -1.66 10.13
N HIS A 151 -24.66 -0.95 10.24
CA HIS A 151 -25.94 -1.57 10.64
C HIS A 151 -26.45 -2.55 9.59
N ARG A 152 -26.30 -2.20 8.30
CA ARG A 152 -26.66 -3.10 7.19
C ARG A 152 -25.77 -4.34 7.19
N TYR A 153 -24.47 -4.16 7.41
CA TYR A 153 -23.51 -5.26 7.55
C TYR A 153 -23.89 -6.21 8.69
N CYS A 154 -24.13 -5.69 9.89
CA CYS A 154 -24.59 -6.50 11.03
C CYS A 154 -25.92 -7.21 10.76
N SER A 155 -26.83 -6.56 10.02
CA SER A 155 -28.12 -7.16 9.64
C SER A 155 -27.94 -8.32 8.67
N ALA A 156 -27.08 -8.18 7.66
CA ALA A 156 -26.74 -9.26 6.73
C ALA A 156 -26.12 -10.44 7.48
N LEU A 157 -25.15 -10.17 8.37
CA LEU A 157 -24.51 -11.20 9.18
C LEU A 157 -25.51 -11.92 10.11
N THR A 158 -26.42 -11.17 10.73
CA THR A 158 -27.50 -11.75 11.55
C THR A 158 -28.37 -12.72 10.77
N THR A 159 -28.69 -12.40 9.51
CA THR A 159 -29.45 -13.30 8.64
C THR A 159 -28.68 -14.59 8.41
N CYS A 160 -27.42 -14.51 7.99
CA CYS A 160 -26.56 -15.68 7.77
C CYS A 160 -26.45 -16.57 9.02
N LEU A 161 -26.22 -15.98 10.20
CA LEU A 161 -26.10 -16.70 11.47
C LEU A 161 -27.40 -17.40 11.88
N ARG A 162 -28.56 -16.75 11.64
CA ARG A 162 -29.87 -17.32 11.97
C ARG A 162 -30.26 -18.47 11.05
N GLU A 163 -29.89 -18.38 9.78
CA GLU A 163 -30.16 -19.43 8.79
C GLU A 163 -29.29 -20.66 9.06
N ALA A 164 -28.02 -20.47 9.43
CA ALA A 164 -27.12 -21.58 9.71
C ALA A 164 -27.30 -22.20 11.10
N LYS A 165 -27.64 -21.41 12.13
CA LYS A 165 -27.70 -21.87 13.52
C LYS A 165 -29.03 -21.49 14.20
N THR A 166 -29.86 -22.51 14.41
CA THR A 166 -31.10 -22.36 15.17
C THR A 166 -30.81 -21.94 16.62
N GLY A 167 -31.48 -20.88 17.08
CA GLY A 167 -31.35 -20.38 18.46
C GLY A 167 -30.15 -19.47 18.72
N TRP A 168 -29.45 -19.00 17.68
CA TRP A 168 -28.38 -18.01 17.83
C TRP A 168 -28.89 -16.65 18.39
N PRO A 169 -28.13 -15.96 19.28
CA PRO A 169 -26.87 -16.39 19.91
C PRO A 169 -27.12 -17.29 21.12
N GLN A 170 -26.37 -18.39 21.22
CA GLN A 170 -26.42 -19.30 22.38
C GLN A 170 -25.31 -18.94 23.38
N SER A 171 -25.52 -19.23 24.67
CA SER A 171 -24.37 -19.34 25.59
C SER A 171 -23.43 -20.42 25.07
N PRO A 172 -22.12 -20.20 25.04
CA PRO A 172 -21.19 -21.29 24.82
C PRO A 172 -21.46 -22.37 25.87
N ALA A 173 -21.68 -23.61 25.45
CA ALA A 173 -21.51 -24.76 26.32
C ALA A 173 -20.03 -24.80 26.75
N ASP A 174 -19.73 -25.31 27.94
CA ASP A 174 -18.46 -25.25 28.70
C ASP A 174 -17.19 -25.76 28.00
N ASP A 175 -17.22 -26.03 26.70
CA ASP A 175 -16.10 -26.55 25.91
C ASP A 175 -15.24 -25.43 25.29
N GLN A 176 -14.77 -24.53 26.15
CA GLN A 176 -13.96 -23.37 25.77
C GLN A 176 -12.53 -23.78 25.36
N ALA A 177 -12.02 -24.91 25.88
CA ALA A 177 -10.66 -25.39 25.64
C ALA A 177 -10.44 -25.91 24.21
N ASP A 178 -11.34 -26.73 23.69
CA ASP A 178 -11.26 -27.23 22.30
C ASP A 178 -11.38 -26.07 21.28
N ARG A 179 -12.19 -25.07 21.61
CA ARG A 179 -12.35 -23.88 20.77
C ARG A 179 -11.08 -23.04 20.71
N ILE A 180 -10.33 -22.89 21.81
CA ILE A 180 -9.06 -22.16 21.85
C ILE A 180 -7.98 -22.84 21.00
N ALA A 181 -7.91 -24.19 21.00
CA ALA A 181 -6.98 -24.94 20.16
C ALA A 181 -7.20 -24.69 18.65
N HIS A 182 -8.47 -24.52 18.23
CA HIS A 182 -8.82 -24.17 16.86
C HIS A 182 -8.48 -22.72 16.47
N MET A 183 -8.05 -21.87 17.41
CA MET A 183 -7.72 -20.46 17.15
C MET A 183 -6.23 -20.18 16.98
N MET A 184 -5.36 -21.16 17.26
CA MET A 184 -3.90 -21.00 17.12
C MET A 184 -3.45 -20.47 15.74
N PRO A 185 -4.01 -20.96 14.61
CA PRO A 185 -3.64 -20.41 13.30
C PRO A 185 -3.98 -18.92 13.15
N LEU A 186 -5.01 -18.45 13.85
CA LEU A 186 -5.42 -17.04 13.80
C LEU A 186 -4.47 -16.17 14.62
N THR A 187 -4.06 -16.63 15.80
CA THR A 187 -3.10 -15.91 16.64
C THR A 187 -1.75 -15.81 15.95
N GLU A 188 -1.28 -16.85 15.26
CA GLU A 188 -0.04 -16.81 14.47
C GLU A 188 -0.07 -15.73 13.38
N ILE A 189 -1.20 -15.57 12.66
CA ILE A 189 -1.35 -14.53 11.64
C ILE A 189 -1.37 -13.14 12.27
N CYS A 190 -2.06 -12.98 13.40
CA CYS A 190 -2.11 -11.71 14.12
C CYS A 190 -0.72 -11.32 14.63
N ASP A 191 -0.03 -12.25 15.29
CA ASP A 191 1.32 -12.06 15.82
C ASP A 191 2.31 -11.74 14.71
N TRP A 192 2.23 -12.45 13.58
CA TRP A 192 3.04 -12.17 12.41
C TRP A 192 2.81 -10.74 11.89
N MET A 193 1.55 -10.32 11.74
CA MET A 193 1.25 -8.95 11.27
C MET A 193 1.69 -7.88 12.27
N THR A 194 1.57 -8.15 13.58
CA THR A 194 2.09 -7.25 14.62
C THR A 194 3.61 -7.14 14.53
N GLN A 195 4.32 -8.26 14.35
CA GLN A 195 5.78 -8.27 14.18
C GLN A 195 6.21 -7.55 12.90
N ALA A 196 5.60 -7.88 11.76
CA ALA A 196 5.89 -7.26 10.48
C ALA A 196 5.65 -5.74 10.52
N ARG A 197 4.59 -5.29 11.22
CA ARG A 197 4.33 -3.87 11.45
C ARG A 197 5.41 -3.21 12.32
N SER A 198 5.81 -3.85 13.42
CA SER A 198 6.89 -3.33 14.26
C SER A 198 8.19 -3.19 13.47
N ARG A 199 8.53 -4.21 12.66
CA ARG A 199 9.68 -4.17 11.75
C ARG A 199 9.56 -3.10 10.68
N LEU A 200 8.35 -2.83 10.19
CA LEU A 200 8.11 -1.74 9.27
C LEU A 200 8.28 -0.37 9.94
N ALA A 201 7.80 -0.22 11.18
CA ALA A 201 7.97 1.02 11.96
C ALA A 201 9.43 1.31 12.31
N GLU A 202 10.27 0.26 12.45
CA GLU A 202 11.72 0.40 12.62
C GLU A 202 12.42 1.00 11.39
N LEU A 203 11.79 0.97 10.20
CA LEU A 203 12.28 1.68 9.02
C LEU A 203 12.03 3.20 9.09
N GLY A 204 11.30 3.66 10.11
CA GLY A 204 11.10 5.06 10.42
C GLY A 204 10.16 5.81 9.47
N ASP A 205 10.27 7.13 9.47
CA ASP A 205 9.43 8.01 8.66
C ASP A 205 9.80 7.91 7.18
N VAL A 206 8.77 7.89 6.32
CA VAL A 206 8.95 7.76 4.87
C VAL A 206 9.32 9.10 4.27
N LEU A 207 10.56 9.22 3.79
CA LEU A 207 11.05 10.44 3.15
C LEU A 207 10.91 10.41 1.62
N TRP A 208 11.01 9.21 1.05
CA TRP A 208 10.93 8.99 -0.40
C TRP A 208 10.45 7.59 -0.71
N VAL A 209 9.71 7.46 -1.81
CA VAL A 209 9.24 6.19 -2.35
C VAL A 209 9.30 6.22 -3.88
N THR A 210 9.49 5.05 -4.48
CA THR A 210 9.40 4.84 -5.94
C THR A 210 8.72 3.51 -6.26
N GLY A 211 8.31 3.35 -7.51
CA GLY A 211 7.65 2.13 -8.00
C GLY A 211 6.22 1.97 -7.50
N GLN A 212 5.81 0.73 -7.24
CA GLN A 212 4.49 0.41 -6.69
C GLN A 212 4.24 0.98 -5.28
N LEU A 213 5.26 1.52 -4.61
CA LEU A 213 5.09 2.26 -3.36
C LEU A 213 4.48 3.66 -3.56
N VAL A 214 4.42 4.14 -4.81
CA VAL A 214 3.79 5.41 -5.20
C VAL A 214 2.38 5.12 -5.72
N GLY A 215 1.34 5.43 -4.94
CA GLY A 215 -0.06 5.32 -5.37
C GLY A 215 -0.80 4.07 -4.90
N ASP A 216 -1.64 3.50 -5.77
CA ASP A 216 -2.55 2.37 -5.49
C ASP A 216 -1.79 1.03 -5.48
N MET A 217 -0.92 0.83 -4.48
CA MET A 217 -0.26 -0.45 -4.23
C MET A 217 -1.30 -1.56 -4.08
N ASP A 218 -1.15 -2.64 -4.84
CA ASP A 218 -2.03 -3.79 -4.69
C ASP A 218 -1.75 -4.55 -3.38
N VAL A 219 -2.78 -5.19 -2.86
CA VAL A 219 -2.74 -5.86 -1.57
C VAL A 219 -1.76 -7.05 -1.57
N GLY A 220 -1.57 -7.71 -2.70
CA GLY A 220 -0.63 -8.83 -2.83
C GLY A 220 0.82 -8.38 -2.72
N THR A 221 1.16 -7.22 -3.29
CA THR A 221 2.47 -6.57 -3.12
C THR A 221 2.67 -6.14 -1.67
N ALA A 222 1.68 -5.47 -1.07
CA ALA A 222 1.76 -5.04 0.33
C ALA A 222 2.03 -6.23 1.28
N LEU A 223 1.34 -7.35 1.08
CA LEU A 223 1.59 -8.59 1.82
C LEU A 223 2.97 -9.20 1.52
N GLY A 224 3.43 -9.13 0.28
CA GLY A 224 4.77 -9.57 -0.11
C GLY A 224 5.86 -8.81 0.63
N ILE A 225 5.69 -7.50 0.79
CA ILE A 225 6.61 -6.66 1.57
C ILE A 225 6.58 -7.06 3.05
N MET A 226 5.39 -7.25 3.63
CA MET A 226 5.26 -7.71 5.02
C MET A 226 5.94 -9.08 5.23
N ALA A 227 5.78 -10.00 4.29
CA ALA A 227 6.41 -11.32 4.32
C ALA A 227 7.94 -11.28 4.14
N ALA A 228 8.45 -10.27 3.42
CA ALA A 228 9.89 -10.04 3.26
C ALA A 228 10.52 -9.41 4.51
N LEU A 229 9.76 -8.67 5.32
CA LEU A 229 10.18 -8.14 6.62
C LEU A 229 10.22 -9.20 7.70
N VAL A 230 9.18 -10.02 7.77
CA VAL A 230 9.03 -11.13 8.72
C VAL A 230 8.45 -12.30 7.95
N PRO A 231 9.11 -13.48 7.94
CA PRO A 231 8.58 -14.64 7.23
C PRO A 231 7.14 -14.95 7.64
N ALA A 232 6.27 -15.10 6.64
CA ALA A 232 4.87 -15.42 6.89
C ALA A 232 4.75 -16.84 7.50
N PRO A 233 3.75 -17.08 8.37
CA PRO A 233 3.47 -18.42 8.89
C PRO A 233 3.28 -19.43 7.75
N PRO A 234 3.67 -20.71 7.89
CA PRO A 234 3.63 -21.69 6.79
C PRO A 234 2.27 -21.82 6.10
N ARG A 235 1.18 -21.66 6.86
CA ARG A 235 -0.20 -21.77 6.35
C ARG A 235 -0.77 -20.44 5.83
N PHE A 236 -0.03 -19.34 5.92
CA PHE A 236 -0.50 -18.03 5.46
C PHE A 236 -0.87 -18.04 3.97
N GLY A 237 -0.03 -18.68 3.15
CA GLY A 237 -0.27 -18.82 1.71
C GLY A 237 -1.52 -19.63 1.36
N GLU A 238 -2.06 -20.43 2.28
CA GLU A 238 -3.32 -21.17 2.07
C GLU A 238 -4.54 -20.25 2.26
N VAL A 239 -4.45 -19.33 3.23
CA VAL A 239 -5.60 -18.53 3.71
C VAL A 239 -5.65 -17.12 3.11
N ALA A 240 -4.52 -16.56 2.70
CA ALA A 240 -4.43 -15.25 2.09
C ALA A 240 -4.47 -15.32 0.55
N ILE A 241 -4.79 -14.19 -0.09
CA ILE A 241 -4.57 -14.00 -1.52
C ILE A 241 -3.09 -14.27 -1.86
N PRO A 242 -2.78 -14.67 -3.10
CA PRO A 242 -1.40 -14.76 -3.55
C PRO A 242 -0.66 -13.44 -3.28
N HIS A 243 0.48 -13.53 -2.62
CA HIS A 243 1.38 -12.42 -2.40
C HIS A 243 2.67 -12.66 -3.17
N GLN A 244 3.36 -11.58 -3.51
CA GLN A 244 4.60 -11.68 -4.26
C GLN A 244 5.73 -12.10 -3.33
N ALA A 245 6.57 -13.03 -3.80
CA ALA A 245 7.80 -13.38 -3.13
C ALA A 245 8.83 -12.27 -3.41
N LEU A 246 9.12 -11.46 -2.39
CA LEU A 246 10.03 -10.32 -2.48
C LEU A 246 11.28 -10.59 -1.64
N LYS A 247 12.43 -10.22 -2.21
CA LYS A 247 13.71 -10.10 -1.54
C LYS A 247 13.85 -8.66 -1.04
N LEU A 248 14.15 -8.55 0.25
CA LEU A 248 14.46 -7.29 0.91
C LEU A 248 15.98 -7.07 0.94
N THR A 249 16.41 -5.88 0.53
CA THR A 249 17.78 -5.40 0.78
C THR A 249 17.72 -4.04 1.45
N ILE A 250 18.50 -3.85 2.51
CA ILE A 250 18.58 -2.60 3.27
C ILE A 250 20.00 -2.07 3.18
N GLU A 251 20.14 -0.83 2.72
CA GLU A 251 21.38 -0.07 2.73
C GLU A 251 21.27 1.03 3.79
N HIS A 252 22.30 1.16 4.63
CA HIS A 252 22.31 2.09 5.76
C HIS A 252 23.14 3.33 5.44
N PHE A 253 22.64 4.49 5.83
CA PHE A 253 23.35 5.76 5.75
C PHE A 253 23.23 6.53 7.08
N GLU A 254 24.17 7.42 7.36
CA GLU A 254 24.14 8.25 8.57
C GLU A 254 22.97 9.25 8.52
N SER A 255 22.22 9.42 9.62
CA SER A 255 21.12 10.40 9.67
C SER A 255 21.62 11.85 9.56
N SER A 256 22.87 12.11 9.94
CA SER A 256 23.55 13.40 9.83
C SER A 256 23.54 13.96 8.39
N ILE A 257 23.42 13.09 7.38
CA ILE A 257 23.34 13.43 5.96
C ILE A 257 22.12 14.31 5.65
N LEU A 258 21.03 14.19 6.42
CA LEU A 258 19.81 14.97 6.18
C LEU A 258 19.84 16.37 6.79
N ALA A 259 20.70 16.62 7.79
CA ALA A 259 20.69 17.91 8.49
C ALA A 259 20.76 19.13 7.55
N PRO A 260 21.57 19.12 6.47
CA PRO A 260 21.59 20.22 5.52
C PRO A 260 20.32 20.32 4.65
N ILE A 261 19.67 19.19 4.35
CA ILE A 261 18.43 19.10 3.56
C ILE A 261 17.25 19.64 4.38
N GLU A 262 17.15 19.20 5.63
CA GLU A 262 16.14 19.66 6.59
C GLU A 262 16.28 21.15 6.86
N HIS A 263 17.52 21.63 7.04
CA HIS A 263 17.78 23.06 7.21
C HIS A 263 17.33 23.88 6.00
N ALA A 264 17.46 23.32 4.79
CA ALA A 264 16.98 23.93 3.56
C ALA A 264 15.46 23.81 3.34
N ALA A 265 14.75 23.06 4.20
CA ALA A 265 13.34 22.70 4.07
C ALA A 265 13.00 22.10 2.69
N LEU A 266 13.89 21.26 2.17
CA LEU A 266 13.75 20.61 0.87
C LEU A 266 13.28 19.16 1.04
N ALA A 267 12.40 18.71 0.15
CA ALA A 267 12.09 17.28 0.11
C ALA A 267 13.22 16.53 -0.60
N ILE A 268 13.60 15.37 -0.07
CA ILE A 268 14.66 14.55 -0.68
C ILE A 268 14.34 14.17 -2.15
N GLY A 269 13.06 14.02 -2.49
CA GLY A 269 12.62 13.76 -3.86
C GLY A 269 12.96 14.91 -4.83
N GLU A 270 12.87 16.16 -4.39
CA GLU A 270 13.25 17.33 -5.19
C GLU A 270 14.76 17.37 -5.43
N ILE A 271 15.54 17.02 -4.40
CA ILE A 271 17.01 16.94 -4.50
C ILE A 271 17.42 15.80 -5.42
N CYS A 272 16.78 14.62 -5.31
CA CYS A 272 17.01 13.50 -6.21
C CYS A 272 16.70 13.87 -7.66
N TRP A 273 15.58 14.56 -7.90
CA TRP A 273 15.22 15.04 -9.23
C TRP A 273 16.26 16.01 -9.81
N LEU A 274 16.73 16.98 -9.01
CA LEU A 274 17.77 17.91 -9.44
C LEU A 274 19.11 17.20 -9.68
N HIS A 275 19.50 16.32 -8.75
CA HIS A 275 20.70 15.52 -8.83
C HIS A 275 20.71 14.70 -10.12
N ARG A 276 19.59 14.03 -10.39
CA ARG A 276 19.35 13.31 -11.64
C ARG A 276 19.61 14.22 -12.84
N LEU A 277 18.99 15.40 -12.93
CA LEU A 277 19.11 16.29 -14.10
C LEU A 277 20.52 16.88 -14.29
N THR A 278 21.19 17.24 -13.20
CA THR A 278 22.42 18.05 -13.24
C THR A 278 23.67 17.19 -13.31
N ASN A 279 23.62 15.97 -12.77
CA ASN A 279 24.75 15.04 -12.79
C ASN A 279 24.80 14.21 -14.10
N LEU A 280 23.79 14.31 -14.99
CA LEU A 280 23.78 13.62 -16.29
C LEU A 280 25.02 13.91 -17.14
N LYS A 281 25.55 15.14 -17.11
CA LYS A 281 26.72 15.50 -17.92
C LYS A 281 27.99 14.75 -17.51
N PHE A 282 28.15 14.47 -16.21
CA PHE A 282 29.30 13.74 -15.68
C PHE A 282 29.06 12.23 -15.63
N ARG A 283 27.81 11.79 -15.45
CA ARG A 283 27.41 10.38 -15.31
C ARG A 283 26.76 9.76 -16.55
N ARG A 284 26.92 10.37 -17.74
CA ARG A 284 26.53 9.72 -19.02
C ARG A 284 27.00 8.26 -19.06
N ARG A 285 28.23 7.99 -18.58
CA ARG A 285 28.82 6.64 -18.54
C ARG A 285 28.01 5.58 -17.78
N GLU A 286 27.19 5.94 -16.79
CA GLU A 286 26.41 4.97 -16.00
C GLU A 286 24.99 4.74 -16.55
N ILE A 287 24.41 5.76 -17.18
CA ILE A 287 23.06 5.70 -17.76
C ILE A 287 23.11 5.23 -19.22
N GLU A 288 24.15 5.60 -19.96
CA GLU A 288 24.33 5.28 -21.38
C GLU A 288 24.33 3.76 -21.63
N PRO A 289 24.92 2.89 -20.78
CA PRO A 289 24.76 1.44 -20.90
C PRO A 289 23.29 0.98 -20.83
N ARG A 290 22.47 1.60 -19.99
CA ARG A 290 21.04 1.25 -19.84
C ARG A 290 20.23 1.67 -21.07
N LEU A 291 20.49 2.86 -21.60
CA LEU A 291 19.85 3.33 -22.83
C LEU A 291 20.35 2.55 -24.06
N HIS A 292 21.63 2.17 -24.07
CA HIS A 292 22.18 1.29 -25.10
C HIS A 292 21.51 -0.08 -25.03
N TYR A 293 21.37 -0.65 -23.84
CA TYR A 293 20.62 -1.88 -23.62
C TYR A 293 19.17 -1.78 -24.12
N LEU A 294 18.46 -0.68 -23.85
CA LEU A 294 17.11 -0.46 -24.37
C LEU A 294 17.09 -0.39 -25.90
N ASN A 295 18.02 0.35 -26.51
CA ASN A 295 18.12 0.44 -27.97
C ASN A 295 18.42 -0.93 -28.59
N ASP A 296 19.34 -1.71 -28.00
CA ASP A 296 19.70 -3.06 -28.45
C ASP A 296 18.55 -4.06 -28.25
N TRP A 297 17.83 -3.96 -27.14
CA TRP A 297 16.63 -4.74 -26.88
C TRP A 297 15.55 -4.41 -27.90
N THR A 298 15.24 -3.13 -28.11
CA THR A 298 14.28 -2.63 -29.10
C THR A 298 14.65 -3.05 -30.52
N ALA A 299 15.93 -2.95 -30.92
CA ALA A 299 16.37 -3.36 -32.25
C ALA A 299 16.19 -4.88 -32.48
N ARG A 300 16.28 -5.69 -31.42
CA ARG A 300 16.08 -7.15 -31.49
C ARG A 300 14.61 -7.55 -31.46
N THR A 301 13.79 -6.94 -30.60
CA THR A 301 12.36 -7.28 -30.45
C THR A 301 11.47 -6.57 -31.48
N HIS A 302 11.92 -5.42 -31.98
CA HIS A 302 11.16 -4.52 -32.85
C HIS A 302 11.96 -4.07 -34.11
N PRO A 303 12.48 -4.98 -34.94
CA PRO A 303 13.28 -4.63 -36.12
C PRO A 303 12.45 -3.97 -37.24
N THR A 304 11.14 -4.16 -37.24
CA THR A 304 10.20 -3.53 -38.16
C THR A 304 8.93 -3.17 -37.40
N CYS A 305 8.49 -1.93 -37.50
CA CYS A 305 7.33 -1.48 -36.75
C CYS A 305 6.04 -2.18 -37.20
N LYS A 306 5.47 -2.97 -36.30
CA LYS A 306 4.19 -3.68 -36.45
C LYS A 306 3.24 -3.45 -35.27
N CYS A 307 3.46 -2.37 -34.51
CA CYS A 307 2.64 -2.09 -33.34
C CYS A 307 1.18 -1.84 -33.75
N ALA A 308 0.26 -2.35 -32.94
CA ALA A 308 -1.18 -2.09 -33.09
C ALA A 308 -1.59 -0.70 -32.59
N TRP A 309 -0.63 0.12 -32.15
CA TRP A 309 -0.86 1.41 -31.49
C TRP A 309 0.11 2.46 -32.01
N SER A 310 -0.37 3.69 -32.08
CA SER A 310 0.43 4.89 -32.31
C SER A 310 0.07 5.97 -31.29
N TRP A 311 1.04 6.79 -30.92
CA TRP A 311 0.83 7.97 -30.09
C TRP A 311 1.05 9.24 -30.90
N SER A 312 0.17 10.23 -30.73
CA SER A 312 0.42 11.60 -31.20
C SER A 312 0.09 12.61 -30.12
N ARG A 313 0.70 13.80 -30.20
CA ARG A 313 0.44 14.89 -29.26
C ARG A 313 -1.04 15.34 -29.24
N TYR A 314 -1.75 15.19 -30.36
CA TYR A 314 -3.12 15.70 -30.52
C TYR A 314 -4.19 14.67 -30.18
N SER A 315 -3.94 13.40 -30.48
CA SER A 315 -4.91 12.31 -30.31
C SER A 315 -4.60 11.37 -29.14
N GLY A 316 -3.41 11.49 -28.53
CA GLY A 316 -2.92 10.48 -27.61
C GLY A 316 -2.74 9.12 -28.30
N TRP A 317 -3.05 8.05 -27.58
CA TRP A 317 -2.98 6.68 -28.08
C TRP A 317 -4.17 6.35 -28.99
N SER A 318 -3.87 5.84 -30.18
CA SER A 318 -4.88 5.39 -31.14
C SER A 318 -4.52 4.02 -31.72
N PRO A 319 -5.50 3.12 -31.92
CA PRO A 319 -5.24 1.83 -32.54
C PRO A 319 -4.92 2.02 -34.03
N LEU A 320 -3.96 1.25 -34.53
CA LEU A 320 -3.62 1.13 -35.95
C LEU A 320 -4.29 -0.11 -36.53
N ARG A 321 -4.77 -0.02 -37.78
CA ARG A 321 -5.25 -1.21 -38.49
C ARG A 321 -4.05 -2.02 -38.98
N ALA A 322 -4.23 -3.34 -39.06
CA ALA A 322 -3.19 -4.23 -39.54
C ALA A 322 -2.73 -3.83 -40.96
N GLY A 323 -1.45 -3.49 -41.11
CA GLY A 323 -0.85 -3.11 -42.37
C GLY A 323 -0.89 -1.60 -42.69
N ASP A 324 -1.62 -0.80 -41.91
CA ASP A 324 -1.61 0.65 -42.08
C ASP A 324 -0.30 1.23 -41.52
N PRO A 325 0.37 2.16 -42.23
CA PRO A 325 1.47 2.90 -41.66
C PRO A 325 0.96 3.84 -40.55
N PRO A 326 1.78 4.13 -39.52
CA PRO A 326 1.43 5.13 -38.51
C PRO A 326 1.15 6.49 -39.19
N PRO A 327 0.12 7.24 -38.74
CA PRO A 327 -0.13 8.60 -39.20
C PRO A 327 1.12 9.47 -39.13
N TRP A 328 1.27 10.41 -40.06
CA TRP A 328 2.41 11.32 -40.08
C TRP A 328 2.54 12.08 -38.75
N GLY A 329 3.74 12.04 -38.15
CA GLY A 329 4.03 12.66 -36.85
C GLY A 329 3.56 11.86 -35.62
N SER A 330 3.03 10.64 -35.81
CA SER A 330 2.80 9.70 -34.72
C SER A 330 3.99 8.76 -34.54
N ILE A 331 4.16 8.26 -33.32
CA ILE A 331 5.25 7.36 -32.94
C ILE A 331 4.70 6.06 -32.34
N CYS A 332 5.43 4.96 -32.48
CA CYS A 332 5.02 3.68 -31.89
C CYS A 332 5.37 3.62 -30.38
N PRO A 333 4.80 2.65 -29.62
CA PRO A 333 5.14 2.45 -28.21
C PRO A 333 6.64 2.38 -27.90
N TYR A 334 7.42 1.67 -28.72
CA TYR A 334 8.86 1.54 -28.55
C TYR A 334 9.60 2.87 -28.66
N GLU A 335 9.24 3.67 -29.67
CA GLU A 335 9.80 5.00 -29.85
C GLU A 335 9.34 5.94 -28.73
N LYS A 336 8.07 5.85 -28.30
CA LYS A 336 7.54 6.62 -27.18
C LYS A 336 8.29 6.34 -25.87
N LEU A 337 8.52 5.07 -25.52
CA LEU A 337 9.32 4.72 -24.34
C LEU A 337 10.75 5.24 -24.45
N SER A 338 11.37 5.08 -25.63
CA SER A 338 12.71 5.57 -25.87
C SER A 338 12.81 7.08 -25.68
N GLN A 339 11.82 7.83 -26.19
CA GLN A 339 11.72 9.27 -25.99
C GLN A 339 11.51 9.64 -24.51
N GLU A 340 10.67 8.91 -23.78
CA GLU A 340 10.41 9.16 -22.35
C GLU A 340 11.62 8.88 -21.48
N LEU A 341 12.32 7.76 -21.68
CA LEU A 341 13.54 7.46 -20.95
C LEU A 341 14.67 8.41 -21.32
N ARG A 342 14.80 8.83 -22.58
CA ARG A 342 15.74 9.89 -22.95
C ARG A 342 15.34 11.23 -22.33
N HIS A 343 14.06 11.55 -22.24
CA HIS A 343 13.62 12.76 -21.55
C HIS A 343 13.96 12.69 -20.06
N ALA A 344 13.69 11.58 -19.38
CA ALA A 344 13.97 11.42 -17.96
C ALA A 344 15.47 11.41 -17.63
N TRP A 345 16.31 10.86 -18.53
CA TRP A 345 17.72 10.53 -18.24
C TRP A 345 18.75 11.18 -19.18
N GLN A 346 18.32 11.90 -20.20
CA GLN A 346 19.18 12.66 -21.13
C GLN A 346 18.65 14.07 -21.39
N CYS A 347 17.71 14.60 -20.58
CA CYS A 347 17.23 15.96 -20.77
C CYS A 347 18.40 16.94 -20.78
N ASP A 348 18.56 17.62 -21.92
CA ASP A 348 19.48 18.73 -21.98
C ASP A 348 18.82 19.91 -21.26
N VAL A 349 19.42 20.30 -20.14
CA VAL A 349 18.99 21.45 -19.34
C VAL A 349 19.35 22.78 -20.04
N SER A 350 19.63 22.75 -21.34
CA SER A 350 19.89 23.95 -22.14
C SER A 350 18.60 24.57 -22.68
N PRO A 351 18.40 25.89 -22.53
CA PRO A 351 17.25 26.57 -23.10
C PRO A 351 17.35 26.73 -24.63
N VAL A 352 18.52 26.46 -25.25
CA VAL A 352 18.81 26.95 -26.61
C VAL A 352 18.44 25.97 -27.73
N SER A 353 18.53 24.64 -27.58
CA SER A 353 18.09 23.70 -28.64
C SER A 353 18.20 22.24 -28.21
N GLY A 354 17.08 21.53 -28.19
CA GLY A 354 17.03 20.09 -27.95
C GLY A 354 15.61 19.57 -28.17
N GLU A 355 15.48 18.32 -28.63
CA GLU A 355 14.19 17.63 -28.76
C GLU A 355 13.51 17.39 -27.40
N TYR A 356 14.29 17.43 -26.30
CA TYR A 356 13.86 17.12 -24.94
C TYR A 356 14.10 18.31 -24.01
N ARG A 357 13.20 19.30 -24.07
CA ARG A 357 13.23 20.48 -23.18
C ARG A 357 12.36 20.27 -21.96
N LEU A 358 12.82 20.75 -20.81
CA LEU A 358 11.96 20.96 -19.65
C LEU A 358 10.79 21.88 -20.04
N SER A 359 9.61 21.58 -19.49
CA SER A 359 8.49 22.51 -19.52
C SER A 359 8.85 23.80 -18.78
N ARG A 360 8.09 24.87 -19.02
CA ARG A 360 8.29 26.14 -18.30
C ARG A 360 8.21 25.96 -16.79
N ASP A 361 7.30 25.12 -16.32
CA ASP A 361 7.08 24.90 -14.89
C ASP A 361 8.24 24.10 -14.27
N GLU A 362 8.71 23.05 -14.96
CA GLU A 362 9.91 22.31 -14.55
C GLU A 362 11.16 23.20 -14.55
N TRP A 363 11.27 24.12 -15.52
CA TRP A 363 12.36 25.09 -15.55
C TRP A 363 12.33 26.04 -14.36
N LEU A 364 11.16 26.58 -14.03
CA LEU A 364 11.00 27.45 -12.85
C LEU A 364 11.26 26.69 -11.55
N GLN A 365 10.85 25.42 -11.48
CA GLN A 365 11.14 24.54 -10.35
C GLN A 365 12.64 24.30 -10.22
N LEU A 366 13.33 23.99 -11.33
CA LEU A 366 14.78 23.84 -11.39
C LEU A 366 15.50 25.11 -10.90
N GLU A 367 15.13 26.28 -11.41
CA GLU A 367 15.70 27.56 -11.00
C GLU A 367 15.53 27.81 -9.50
N SER A 368 14.31 27.60 -9.00
CA SER A 368 13.97 27.75 -7.59
C SER A 368 14.77 26.81 -6.69
N LEU A 369 14.82 25.52 -7.02
CA LEU A 369 15.57 24.51 -6.25
C LEU A 369 17.07 24.79 -6.27
N THR A 370 17.62 25.16 -7.43
CA THR A 370 19.03 25.52 -7.57
C THR A 370 19.36 26.76 -6.74
N GLN A 371 18.50 27.78 -6.74
CA GLN A 371 18.70 28.97 -5.92
C GLN A 371 18.71 28.62 -4.44
N ARG A 372 17.73 27.86 -3.95
CA ARG A 372 17.66 27.42 -2.55
C ARG A 372 18.89 26.61 -2.15
N LEU A 373 19.26 25.60 -2.91
CA LEU A 373 20.44 24.77 -2.60
C LEU A 373 21.74 25.59 -2.56
N ALA A 374 21.88 26.62 -3.41
CA ALA A 374 23.02 27.52 -3.39
C ALA A 374 23.03 28.41 -2.13
N GLU A 375 21.87 28.90 -1.68
CA GLU A 375 21.72 29.68 -0.43
C GLU A 375 22.16 28.88 0.80
N TYR A 376 21.90 27.57 0.81
CA TYR A 376 22.34 26.65 1.86
C TYR A 376 23.72 26.02 1.60
N ALA A 377 24.47 26.55 0.63
CA ALA A 377 25.82 26.11 0.27
C ALA A 377 25.95 24.61 -0.08
N LEU A 378 24.87 23.97 -0.51
CA LEU A 378 24.85 22.56 -0.95
C LEU A 378 25.34 22.38 -2.37
N ILE A 379 25.33 23.45 -3.15
CA ILE A 379 25.87 23.49 -4.51
C ILE A 379 26.60 24.82 -4.76
N ASN A 380 27.53 24.79 -5.70
CA ASN A 380 28.06 25.95 -6.40
C ASN A 380 27.36 26.06 -7.76
N LYS A 381 26.89 27.26 -8.09
CA LYS A 381 26.55 27.60 -9.48
C LYS A 381 27.86 27.85 -10.23
N LEU A 382 28.20 26.98 -11.18
CA LEU A 382 29.31 27.25 -12.09
C LEU A 382 28.85 28.25 -13.16
N ALA A 383 29.80 29.03 -13.71
CA ALA A 383 29.49 30.01 -14.75
C ALA A 383 28.80 29.33 -15.95
N GLN A 384 27.79 30.01 -16.52
CA GLN A 384 27.04 29.53 -17.69
C GLN A 384 27.91 29.61 -18.95
N ASP A 385 28.85 28.69 -19.13
CA ASP A 385 29.54 28.56 -20.40
C ASP A 385 28.61 27.85 -21.40
N GLY A 386 27.97 28.64 -22.28
CA GLY A 386 27.24 28.11 -23.44
C GLY A 386 25.82 27.59 -23.19
N GLY A 387 25.18 27.97 -22.08
CA GLY A 387 23.74 27.80 -21.91
C GLY A 387 23.29 26.47 -21.32
N GLY A 388 24.02 25.85 -20.41
CA GLY A 388 23.50 24.76 -19.56
C GLY A 388 23.76 25.03 -18.08
N TYR A 389 22.96 24.46 -17.18
CA TYR A 389 23.28 24.45 -15.74
C TYR A 389 24.46 23.51 -15.50
N ALA A 390 25.61 24.08 -15.18
CA ALA A 390 26.70 23.36 -14.56
C ALA A 390 26.61 23.64 -13.05
N LEU A 391 26.28 22.63 -12.27
CA LEU A 391 26.27 22.69 -10.82
C LEU A 391 27.41 21.83 -10.30
N GLU A 392 28.17 22.36 -9.34
CA GLU A 392 29.12 21.56 -8.57
C GLU A 392 28.49 21.30 -7.21
N TRP A 393 28.25 20.03 -6.89
CA TRP A 393 27.68 19.65 -5.62
C TRP A 393 28.73 19.77 -4.50
N LYS A 394 28.42 20.52 -3.45
CA LYS A 394 29.22 20.68 -2.22
C LYS A 394 28.72 19.77 -1.11
N ILE A 395 28.33 18.57 -1.48
CA ILE A 395 27.74 17.63 -0.56
C ILE A 395 28.82 16.75 0.05
N SER A 396 28.55 16.22 1.24
CA SER A 396 29.41 15.18 1.79
C SER A 396 29.44 14.00 0.80
N SER A 397 30.56 13.27 0.76
CA SER A 397 30.66 12.06 -0.06
C SER A 397 29.54 11.06 0.24
N GLN A 398 28.97 11.09 1.46
CA GLN A 398 27.86 10.24 1.86
C GLN A 398 26.50 10.69 1.29
N LEU A 399 26.21 12.00 1.22
CA LEU A 399 24.99 12.48 0.56
C LEU A 399 25.04 12.21 -0.94
N GLU A 400 26.20 12.38 -1.57
CA GLU A 400 26.37 12.00 -2.98
C GLU A 400 26.10 10.51 -3.19
N GLN A 401 26.69 9.64 -2.36
CA GLN A 401 26.44 8.19 -2.40
C GLN A 401 24.96 7.84 -2.24
N LEU A 402 24.24 8.51 -1.33
CA LEU A 402 22.81 8.32 -1.16
C LEU A 402 22.04 8.71 -2.42
N LEU A 403 22.29 9.92 -2.95
CA LEU A 403 21.62 10.41 -4.16
C LEU A 403 21.92 9.53 -5.37
N ASP A 404 23.15 9.02 -5.48
CA ASP A 404 23.56 8.05 -6.48
C ASP A 404 22.80 6.74 -6.35
N ALA A 405 22.71 6.18 -5.15
CA ALA A 405 22.00 4.94 -4.91
C ALA A 405 20.51 5.06 -5.26
N LEU A 406 19.88 6.17 -4.89
CA LEU A 406 18.47 6.49 -5.23
C LEU A 406 18.29 6.64 -6.73
N THR A 407 19.14 7.43 -7.38
CA THR A 407 19.08 7.71 -8.83
C THR A 407 19.33 6.46 -9.65
N ALA A 408 20.33 5.65 -9.26
CA ALA A 408 20.67 4.38 -9.92
C ALA A 408 19.51 3.39 -9.83
N PHE A 409 18.90 3.21 -8.65
CA PHE A 409 17.76 2.33 -8.48
C PHE A 409 16.55 2.81 -9.29
N GLN A 410 16.22 4.10 -9.23
CA GLN A 410 15.12 4.67 -10.00
C GLN A 410 15.31 4.46 -11.51
N SER A 411 16.53 4.64 -12.04
CA SER A 411 16.82 4.42 -13.46
C SER A 411 16.65 2.97 -13.91
N GLU A 412 17.03 2.02 -13.06
CA GLU A 412 16.83 0.60 -13.34
C GLU A 412 15.34 0.25 -13.31
N LEU A 413 14.62 0.77 -12.32
CA LEU A 413 13.20 0.54 -12.18
C LEU A 413 12.39 1.10 -13.36
N GLU A 414 12.65 2.34 -13.77
CA GLU A 414 11.97 2.97 -14.91
C GLU A 414 12.25 2.21 -16.22
N LEU A 415 13.47 1.71 -16.42
CA LEU A 415 13.80 0.87 -17.57
C LEU A 415 13.01 -0.45 -17.55
N LYS A 416 12.99 -1.15 -16.42
CA LYS A 416 12.21 -2.39 -16.27
C LYS A 416 10.72 -2.15 -16.47
N GLN A 417 10.19 -1.05 -15.92
CA GLN A 417 8.77 -0.66 -16.05
C GLN A 417 8.44 -0.43 -17.52
N GLY A 418 9.30 0.29 -18.23
CA GLY A 418 9.15 0.52 -19.66
C GLY A 418 9.13 -0.77 -20.47
N ILE A 419 10.05 -1.70 -20.19
CA ILE A 419 10.10 -2.99 -20.87
C ILE A 419 8.83 -3.82 -20.58
N ALA A 420 8.41 -3.90 -19.31
CA ALA A 420 7.19 -4.62 -18.93
C ALA A 420 5.95 -4.01 -19.60
N TRP A 421 5.84 -2.68 -19.65
CA TRP A 421 4.78 -1.97 -20.35
C TRP A 421 4.74 -2.33 -21.85
N LEU A 422 5.88 -2.37 -22.53
CA LEU A 422 5.95 -2.79 -23.93
C LEU A 422 5.53 -4.24 -24.13
N THR A 423 6.00 -5.15 -23.28
CA THR A 423 5.59 -6.57 -23.31
C THR A 423 4.08 -6.70 -23.13
N GLY A 424 3.49 -5.97 -22.19
CA GLY A 424 2.04 -5.96 -21.98
C GLY A 424 1.27 -5.51 -23.22
N ILE A 425 1.75 -4.48 -23.92
CA ILE A 425 1.13 -4.02 -25.17
C ILE A 425 1.18 -5.10 -26.26
N GLU A 426 2.30 -5.81 -26.37
CA GLU A 426 2.45 -6.91 -27.33
C GLU A 426 1.53 -8.08 -27.02
N GLU A 427 1.23 -8.31 -25.74
CA GLU A 427 0.24 -9.28 -25.26
C GLU A 427 -1.22 -8.80 -25.42
N GLY A 428 -1.42 -7.59 -25.96
CA GLY A 428 -2.73 -7.03 -26.30
C GLY A 428 -3.29 -6.07 -25.25
N LEU A 429 -2.54 -5.73 -24.21
CA LEU A 429 -2.93 -4.66 -23.29
C LEU A 429 -2.93 -3.32 -24.03
N PRO A 430 -3.87 -2.42 -23.71
CA PRO A 430 -3.82 -1.08 -24.24
C PRO A 430 -2.67 -0.29 -23.59
N PRO A 431 -2.08 0.69 -24.31
CA PRO A 431 -0.89 1.40 -23.86
C PRO A 431 -1.10 2.34 -22.67
N TRP A 432 -2.34 2.59 -22.24
CA TRP A 432 -2.62 3.32 -21.00
C TRP A 432 -2.70 2.40 -19.78
N ASP A 433 -2.73 1.08 -19.97
CA ASP A 433 -2.62 0.11 -18.87
C ASP A 433 -1.13 -0.15 -18.62
N SER A 434 -0.63 0.34 -17.48
CA SER A 434 0.73 0.02 -17.03
C SER A 434 0.71 -1.29 -16.27
N LEU A 435 1.59 -2.24 -16.61
CA LEU A 435 1.86 -3.37 -15.75
C LEU A 435 2.65 -2.86 -14.54
N PRO A 436 2.08 -2.86 -13.33
CA PRO A 436 2.78 -2.32 -12.19
C PRO A 436 3.91 -3.29 -11.84
N LEU A 437 5.14 -2.79 -11.73
CA LEU A 437 6.25 -3.63 -11.28
C LEU A 437 6.15 -3.87 -9.78
N SER A 438 6.29 -5.12 -9.40
CA SER A 438 6.49 -5.61 -8.03
C SER A 438 7.77 -5.09 -7.33
N GLU A 439 8.57 -4.31 -8.04
CA GLU A 439 9.79 -3.68 -7.53
C GLU A 439 9.51 -2.27 -7.00
N GLY A 440 10.18 -1.92 -5.91
CA GLY A 440 10.08 -0.58 -5.33
C GLY A 440 11.21 -0.30 -4.36
N ALA A 441 11.43 0.97 -4.06
CA ALA A 441 12.34 1.38 -3.00
C ALA A 441 11.77 2.51 -2.17
N GLN A 442 12.20 2.54 -0.92
CA GLN A 442 11.81 3.50 0.08
C GLN A 442 13.07 4.02 0.78
N LEU A 443 13.16 5.34 0.96
CA LEU A 443 14.08 5.94 1.90
C LEU A 443 13.31 6.23 3.19
N GLY A 444 13.66 5.51 4.26
CA GLY A 444 13.15 5.72 5.60
C GLY A 444 14.17 6.42 6.49
N ALA A 445 13.71 7.10 7.54
CA ALA A 445 14.58 7.77 8.52
C ALA A 445 14.15 7.53 9.97
N THR A 446 15.14 7.19 10.79
CA THR A 446 15.08 7.22 12.26
C THR A 446 15.99 8.35 12.76
N PRO A 447 15.91 8.75 14.04
CA PRO A 447 16.85 9.73 14.60
C PRO A 447 18.33 9.35 14.39
N GLU A 448 18.63 8.04 14.38
CA GLU A 448 19.99 7.52 14.33
C GLU A 448 20.48 7.21 12.90
N GLN A 449 19.59 6.78 11.99
CA GLN A 449 19.98 6.22 10.69
C GLN A 449 18.96 6.47 9.58
N LEU A 450 19.45 6.45 8.34
CA LEU A 450 18.63 6.35 7.13
C LEU A 450 18.71 4.94 6.54
N PHE A 451 17.61 4.50 5.96
CA PHE A 451 17.48 3.18 5.36
C PHE A 451 16.98 3.31 3.93
N LEU A 452 17.83 2.98 2.97
CA LEU A 452 17.37 2.72 1.61
C LEU A 452 16.95 1.26 1.52
N THR A 453 15.64 1.06 1.56
CA THR A 453 15.01 -0.25 1.52
C THR A 453 14.56 -0.54 0.10
N LYS A 454 15.05 -1.64 -0.49
CA LYS A 454 14.68 -2.08 -1.84
C LYS A 454 13.95 -3.43 -1.77
N TRP A 455 12.84 -3.51 -2.48
CA TRP A 455 12.00 -4.70 -2.62
C TRP A 455 12.10 -5.19 -4.05
N MET A 456 12.54 -6.43 -4.23
CA MET A 456 12.74 -7.02 -5.56
C MET A 456 12.10 -8.40 -5.63
N PRO A 457 11.40 -8.78 -6.72
CA PRO A 457 10.95 -10.14 -6.91
C PRO A 457 12.07 -11.14 -6.75
N THR A 458 11.82 -12.21 -6.01
CA THR A 458 12.67 -13.40 -6.11
C THR A 458 12.43 -14.02 -7.47
N ALA A 459 13.50 -14.36 -8.21
CA ALA A 459 13.36 -15.16 -9.42
C ALA A 459 12.50 -16.40 -9.08
N ALA A 460 11.46 -16.66 -9.90
CA ALA A 460 10.66 -17.86 -9.74
C ALA A 460 11.61 -19.07 -9.78
N ALA A 461 11.66 -19.82 -8.67
CA ALA A 461 12.53 -20.98 -8.51
C ALA A 461 12.11 -22.14 -9.41
#